data_AF-A0A2H9RL11-F1
#
_entry.id   AF-A0A2H9RL11-F1
#
_cell.length_a   1.000
_cell.length_b   1.000
_cell.length_c   1.000
_cell.angle_alpha   90.00
_cell.angle_beta   90.00
_cell.angle_gamma   90.00
#
_symmetry.space_group_name_H-M   'P 1'
#
loop_
_entity.id
_entity.type
_entity.pdbx_description
1 polymer ?
#
loop_
_entity_poly.entity_id
_entity_poly.type
_entity_poly.pdbx_seq_one_letter_code
_entity_poly.pdbx_strand_id
1 'polypeptide(L)'
;MSKRLIFIIVLASLAVLSLANYTSAQSNTVCCEQTNAGAYCQNVPSEECAEGSRQVPTSCEATSFCREGTCYDSTEGTCSDNTPQLVCNQNGGIWSEESPPQCGLGCCTLGDQAAFVTLVRCKKLSSFLGLQTNYDQS
;
A
#
# COMPACT_ATOMS: atom_id res chain seq x y z
N MET A 1 -35.17 6.94 57.98
CA MET A 1 -34.38 5.99 57.15
C MET A 1 -33.02 5.82 57.81
N SER A 2 -32.60 4.60 58.14
CA SER A 2 -31.33 4.41 58.88
C SER A 2 -30.14 4.80 57.99
N LYS A 3 -29.14 5.49 58.55
CA LYS A 3 -27.93 5.92 57.82
C LYS A 3 -27.23 4.73 57.12
N ARG A 4 -27.41 3.51 57.65
CA ARG A 4 -26.96 2.24 57.07
C ARG A 4 -27.69 1.88 55.76
N LEU A 5 -28.99 2.16 55.66
CA LEU A 5 -29.77 1.92 54.44
C LEU A 5 -29.33 2.85 53.29
N ILE A 6 -29.04 4.12 53.61
CA ILE A 6 -28.57 5.09 52.62
C ILE A 6 -27.19 4.68 52.08
N PHE A 7 -26.30 4.22 52.95
CA PHE A 7 -24.96 3.77 52.57
C PHE A 7 -24.99 2.54 51.64
N ILE A 8 -25.89 1.59 51.89
CA ILE A 8 -26.08 0.38 51.07
C ILE A 8 -26.63 0.75 49.69
N ILE A 9 -27.57 1.69 49.60
CA ILE A 9 -28.14 2.14 48.32
C ILE A 9 -27.07 2.85 47.47
N VAL A 10 -26.23 3.68 48.08
CA VAL A 10 -25.13 4.36 47.37
C VAL A 10 -24.09 3.36 46.86
N LEU A 11 -23.68 2.38 47.68
CA LEU A 11 -22.75 1.32 47.26
C LEU A 11 -23.33 0.43 46.14
N ALA A 12 -24.63 0.11 46.20
CA ALA A 12 -25.30 -0.65 45.14
C ALA A 12 -25.37 0.14 43.83
N SER A 13 -25.63 1.45 43.88
CA SER A 13 -25.67 2.30 42.68
C SER A 13 -24.29 2.46 42.00
N LEU A 14 -23.20 2.50 42.77
CA LEU A 14 -21.84 2.55 42.23
C LEU A 14 -21.44 1.24 41.54
N ALA A 15 -21.89 0.10 42.04
CA ALA A 15 -21.62 -1.22 41.45
C ALA A 15 -22.36 -1.45 40.12
N VAL A 16 -23.51 -0.80 39.91
CA VAL A 16 -24.27 -0.88 38.65
C VAL A 16 -23.59 -0.05 37.54
N LEU A 17 -22.91 1.06 37.90
CA LEU A 17 -22.16 1.89 36.95
C LEU A 17 -20.88 1.22 36.43
N SER A 18 -20.30 0.26 37.15
CA SER A 18 -19.13 -0.51 36.69
C SER A 18 -19.48 -1.69 35.75
N LEU A 19 -20.77 -1.94 35.52
CA LEU A 19 -21.28 -2.93 34.55
C LEU A 19 -21.70 -2.29 33.22
N ALA A 20 -21.38 -1.01 33.01
CA ALA A 20 -21.45 -0.40 31.69
C ALA A 20 -20.42 -1.09 30.79
N ASN A 21 -20.89 -2.14 30.10
CA ASN A 21 -20.14 -2.91 29.13
C ASN A 21 -19.51 -1.96 28.12
N TYR A 22 -18.18 -1.86 28.13
CA TYR A 22 -17.43 -1.37 26.99
C TYR A 22 -17.61 -2.41 25.89
N THR A 23 -18.63 -2.25 25.05
CA THR A 23 -18.71 -2.98 23.80
C THR A 23 -17.54 -2.51 22.94
N SER A 24 -16.45 -3.27 22.95
CA SER A 24 -15.43 -3.20 21.90
C SER A 24 -16.16 -3.54 20.60
N ALA A 25 -16.41 -2.54 19.76
CA ALA A 25 -16.82 -2.80 18.40
C ALA A 25 -15.67 -3.58 17.75
N GLN A 26 -15.85 -4.89 17.55
CA GLN A 26 -14.98 -5.65 16.66
C GLN A 26 -15.23 -5.12 15.26
N SER A 27 -14.46 -4.10 14.87
CA SER A 27 -14.41 -3.67 13.49
C SER A 27 -13.85 -4.84 12.68
N ASN A 28 -14.64 -5.39 11.77
CA ASN A 28 -14.15 -6.42 10.86
C ASN A 28 -13.07 -5.78 9.98
N THR A 29 -11.83 -6.23 10.14
CA THR A 29 -10.74 -5.85 9.23
C THR A 29 -11.08 -6.36 7.84
N VAL A 30 -11.01 -5.45 6.87
CA VAL A 30 -11.22 -5.73 5.44
C VAL A 30 -9.96 -5.33 4.69
N CYS A 31 -9.76 -5.91 3.52
CA CYS A 31 -8.88 -5.30 2.55
C CYS A 31 -9.58 -4.10 1.94
N CYS A 32 -8.98 -2.93 2.13
CA CYS A 32 -9.43 -1.68 1.63
C CYS A 32 -8.63 -1.27 0.39
N GLU A 33 -9.31 -1.06 -0.74
CA GLU A 33 -8.67 -0.57 -1.96
C GLU A 33 -7.98 0.77 -1.72
N GLN A 34 -8.68 1.70 -1.09
CA GLN A 34 -8.18 3.02 -0.73
C GLN A 34 -8.77 3.46 0.61
N THR A 35 -7.93 3.89 1.54
CA THR A 35 -8.37 4.42 2.83
C THR A 35 -8.76 5.90 2.72
N ASN A 36 -9.48 6.39 3.73
CA ASN A 36 -9.79 7.82 3.88
C ASN A 36 -8.52 8.71 3.94
N ALA A 37 -7.38 8.14 4.33
CA ALA A 37 -6.08 8.83 4.34
C ALA A 37 -5.36 8.79 2.97
N GLY A 38 -5.95 8.16 1.95
CA GLY A 38 -5.40 8.04 0.61
C GLY A 38 -4.38 6.91 0.43
N ALA A 39 -4.19 6.06 1.44
CA ALA A 39 -3.33 4.88 1.31
C ALA A 39 -4.07 3.77 0.55
N TYR A 40 -3.38 3.03 -0.31
CA TYR A 40 -3.96 1.94 -1.08
C TYR A 40 -3.68 0.58 -0.44
N CYS A 41 -4.58 -0.37 -0.63
CA CYS A 41 -4.37 -1.77 -0.27
C CYS A 41 -4.02 -1.97 1.21
N GLN A 42 -4.88 -1.46 2.09
CA GLN A 42 -4.66 -1.52 3.53
C GLN A 42 -5.62 -2.49 4.20
N ASN A 43 -5.11 -3.32 5.09
CA ASN A 43 -5.90 -4.16 5.99
C ASN A 43 -6.39 -3.29 7.16
N VAL A 44 -7.57 -2.69 7.04
CA VAL A 44 -8.12 -1.72 8.00
C VAL A 44 -9.58 -2.03 8.35
N PRO A 45 -10.12 -1.46 9.43
CA PRO A 45 -11.56 -1.39 9.67
C PRO A 45 -12.33 -0.89 8.44
N SER A 46 -13.50 -1.45 8.15
CA SER A 46 -14.33 -1.06 7.00
C SER A 46 -14.68 0.44 6.94
N GLU A 47 -14.81 1.07 8.09
CA GLU A 47 -15.10 2.48 8.27
C GLU A 47 -13.93 3.39 7.91
N GLU A 48 -12.71 2.85 7.81
CA GLU A 48 -11.53 3.59 7.37
C GLU A 48 -11.38 3.59 5.84
N CYS A 49 -12.25 2.88 5.12
CA CYS A 49 -12.28 2.90 3.67
C CYS A 49 -12.88 4.17 3.09
N ALA A 50 -12.25 4.67 2.02
CA ALA A 50 -12.76 5.80 1.26
C ALA A 50 -14.12 5.46 0.65
N GLU A 51 -15.01 6.45 0.61
CA GLU A 51 -16.32 6.28 -0.03
C GLU A 51 -16.14 5.89 -1.51
N GLY A 52 -16.88 4.86 -1.95
CA GLY A 52 -16.80 4.34 -3.31
C GLY A 52 -15.59 3.44 -3.60
N SER A 53 -14.67 3.24 -2.66
CA SER A 53 -13.57 2.28 -2.82
C SER A 53 -14.06 0.83 -2.69
N ARG A 54 -13.39 -0.11 -3.37
CA ARG A 54 -13.65 -1.53 -3.19
C ARG A 54 -13.16 -1.99 -1.82
N GLN A 55 -13.98 -2.78 -1.15
CA GLN A 55 -13.61 -3.46 0.09
C GLN A 55 -13.96 -4.95 0.01
N VAL A 56 -13.10 -5.79 0.57
CA VAL A 56 -13.29 -7.25 0.57
C VAL A 56 -13.01 -7.79 1.98
N PRO A 57 -13.86 -8.67 2.55
CA PRO A 57 -13.68 -9.21 3.90
C PRO A 57 -12.60 -10.32 3.93
N THR A 58 -11.40 -10.00 3.47
CA THR A 58 -10.21 -10.86 3.44
C THR A 58 -8.97 -9.99 3.51
N SER A 59 -7.78 -10.59 3.63
CA SER A 59 -6.54 -9.82 3.64
C SER A 59 -6.18 -9.31 2.24
N CYS A 60 -5.50 -8.17 2.15
CA CYS A 60 -5.14 -7.59 0.85
C CYS A 60 -4.26 -8.49 0.00
N GLU A 61 -3.37 -9.27 0.63
CA GLU A 61 -2.50 -10.24 -0.01
C GLU A 61 -3.28 -11.38 -0.69
N ALA A 62 -4.48 -11.69 -0.18
CA ALA A 62 -5.37 -12.69 -0.76
C ALA A 62 -6.22 -12.15 -1.93
N THR A 63 -6.16 -10.85 -2.21
CA THR A 63 -6.88 -10.24 -3.34
C THR A 63 -5.99 -10.10 -4.56
N SER A 64 -6.56 -10.19 -5.76
CA SER A 64 -5.78 -10.00 -6.99
C SER A 64 -5.33 -8.55 -7.18
N PHE A 65 -6.22 -7.58 -6.92
CA PHE A 65 -5.95 -6.16 -7.18
C PHE A 65 -4.92 -5.54 -6.22
N CYS A 66 -4.78 -6.08 -5.02
CA CYS A 66 -3.74 -5.67 -4.06
C CYS A 66 -2.55 -6.62 -3.97
N ARG A 67 -2.47 -7.62 -4.86
CA ARG A 67 -1.30 -8.48 -4.94
C ARG A 67 -0.08 -7.64 -5.28
N GLU A 68 0.97 -7.79 -4.48
CA GLU A 68 2.26 -7.16 -4.71
C GLU A 68 3.02 -7.86 -5.84
N GLY A 69 3.71 -7.07 -6.65
CA GLY A 69 4.54 -7.54 -7.76
C GLY A 69 5.45 -6.42 -8.23
N THR A 70 6.00 -6.57 -9.43
CA THR A 70 6.84 -5.53 -10.06
C THR A 70 6.00 -4.71 -11.02
N CYS A 71 6.03 -3.39 -10.86
CA CYS A 71 5.44 -2.44 -11.78
C CYS A 71 6.50 -1.87 -12.72
N TYR A 72 6.33 -2.06 -14.03
CA TYR A 72 7.21 -1.50 -15.05
C TYR A 72 6.59 -0.26 -15.70
N ASP A 73 7.27 0.89 -15.58
CA ASP A 73 6.96 2.09 -16.34
C ASP A 73 7.75 2.09 -17.65
N SER A 74 7.06 1.79 -18.75
CA SER A 74 7.66 1.76 -20.09
C SER A 74 8.08 3.13 -20.64
N THR A 75 7.58 4.22 -20.05
CA THR A 75 7.86 5.60 -20.44
C THR A 75 9.14 6.11 -19.76
N GLU A 76 9.30 5.83 -18.46
CA GLU A 76 10.50 6.21 -17.70
C GLU A 76 11.61 5.16 -17.76
N GLY A 77 11.26 3.90 -18.06
CA GLY A 77 12.15 2.75 -17.97
C GLY A 77 12.44 2.32 -16.54
N THR A 78 11.57 2.63 -15.58
CA THR A 78 11.77 2.32 -14.16
C THR A 78 10.93 1.12 -13.74
N CYS A 79 11.42 0.39 -12.73
CA CYS A 79 10.69 -0.70 -12.12
C CYS A 79 10.52 -0.44 -10.63
N SER A 80 9.32 -0.72 -10.13
CA SER A 80 8.97 -0.60 -8.71
C SER A 80 8.49 -1.94 -8.20
N ASP A 81 9.29 -2.56 -7.34
CA ASP A 81 8.94 -3.82 -6.68
C ASP A 81 7.93 -3.58 -5.56
N ASN A 82 7.30 -4.67 -5.08
CA ASN A 82 6.27 -4.66 -4.04
C ASN A 82 5.14 -3.65 -4.31
N THR A 83 4.83 -3.43 -5.58
CA THR A 83 3.77 -2.49 -5.98
C THR A 83 2.47 -3.26 -6.16
N PRO A 84 1.37 -2.85 -5.50
CA PRO A 84 0.07 -3.44 -5.73
C PRO A 84 -0.37 -3.32 -7.20
N GLN A 85 -0.97 -4.38 -7.74
CA GLN A 85 -1.43 -4.42 -9.14
C GLN A 85 -2.29 -3.22 -9.52
N LEU A 86 -3.24 -2.85 -8.66
CA LEU A 86 -4.10 -1.68 -8.84
C LEU A 86 -3.31 -0.39 -9.02
N VAL A 87 -2.38 -0.11 -8.10
CA VAL A 87 -1.58 1.12 -8.08
C VAL A 87 -0.73 1.20 -9.35
N CYS A 88 -0.13 0.08 -9.76
CA CYS A 88 0.64 0.03 -11.00
C CYS A 88 -0.20 0.39 -12.22
N ASN A 89 -1.38 -0.24 -12.36
CA ASN A 89 -2.26 -0.04 -13.49
C ASN A 89 -2.84 1.38 -13.52
N GLN A 90 -3.18 1.95 -12.35
CA GLN A 90 -3.67 3.34 -12.25
C GLN A 90 -2.62 4.36 -12.70
N ASN A 91 -1.34 4.08 -12.44
CA ASN A 91 -0.23 4.91 -12.90
C ASN A 91 0.17 4.65 -14.36
N GLY A 92 -0.56 3.79 -15.08
CA GLY A 92 -0.27 3.44 -16.48
C GLY A 92 0.92 2.51 -16.67
N GLY A 93 1.40 1.88 -15.59
CA GLY A 93 2.46 0.88 -15.64
C GLY A 93 1.95 -0.49 -16.09
N ILE A 94 2.89 -1.40 -16.35
CA ILE A 94 2.64 -2.81 -16.66
C ILE A 94 3.04 -3.63 -15.43
N TRP A 95 2.07 -4.27 -14.80
CA TRP A 95 2.30 -5.08 -13.61
C TRP A 95 2.61 -6.55 -13.96
N SER A 96 3.54 -7.15 -13.22
CA SER A 96 3.83 -8.59 -13.29
C SER A 96 4.11 -9.17 -11.89
N GLU A 97 3.80 -10.45 -11.71
CA GLU A 97 4.07 -11.17 -10.45
C GLU A 97 5.57 -11.27 -10.16
N GLU A 98 6.36 -11.53 -11.20
CA GLU A 98 7.82 -11.60 -11.13
C GLU A 98 8.45 -10.40 -11.83
N SER A 99 9.71 -10.12 -11.50
CA SER A 99 10.48 -9.06 -12.14
C SER A 99 10.66 -9.37 -13.63
N PRO A 100 10.12 -8.55 -14.54
CA PRO A 100 10.17 -8.83 -15.96
C PRO A 100 11.57 -8.52 -16.53
N PRO A 101 11.97 -9.10 -17.67
CA PRO A 101 13.31 -8.90 -18.24
C PRO A 101 13.70 -7.43 -18.47
N GLN A 102 12.72 -6.56 -18.71
CA GLN A 102 12.87 -5.11 -18.88
C GLN A 102 13.43 -4.41 -17.64
N CYS A 103 13.27 -5.02 -16.46
CA CYS A 103 13.80 -4.53 -15.20
C CYS A 103 15.25 -4.96 -14.94
N GLY A 104 15.85 -5.73 -15.85
CA GLY A 104 17.28 -6.03 -15.82
C GLY A 104 18.11 -4.76 -15.77
N LEU A 105 18.97 -4.65 -14.77
CA LEU A 105 19.87 -3.52 -14.58
C LEU A 105 21.21 -3.78 -15.25
N GLY A 106 21.81 -2.71 -15.77
CA GLY A 106 23.13 -2.72 -16.39
C GLY A 106 23.82 -1.38 -16.20
N CYS A 107 25.11 -1.35 -16.52
CA CYS A 107 25.91 -0.14 -16.52
C CYS A 107 25.59 0.71 -17.75
N CYS A 108 24.97 1.87 -17.53
CA CYS A 108 24.76 2.90 -18.52
C CYS A 108 25.90 3.93 -18.44
N THR A 109 26.75 4.02 -19.45
CA THR A 109 27.86 4.99 -19.50
C THR A 109 27.53 6.13 -20.45
N LEU A 110 27.60 7.37 -19.97
CA LEU A 110 27.21 8.58 -20.70
C LEU A 110 28.28 9.65 -20.50
N GLY A 111 29.13 9.83 -21.51
CA GLY A 111 30.29 10.73 -21.40
C GLY A 111 31.28 10.21 -20.36
N ASP A 112 31.47 10.97 -19.29
CA ASP A 112 32.34 10.64 -18.14
C ASP A 112 31.57 10.09 -16.93
N GLN A 113 30.26 9.90 -17.05
CA GLN A 113 29.38 9.42 -15.98
C GLN A 113 28.87 8.00 -16.25
N ALA A 114 28.51 7.28 -15.18
CA ALA A 114 27.88 5.98 -15.25
C ALA A 114 26.68 5.89 -14.29
N ALA A 115 25.65 5.15 -14.67
CA ALA A 115 24.48 4.87 -13.85
C ALA A 115 24.07 3.40 -13.97
N PHE A 116 23.72 2.77 -12.85
CA PHE A 116 23.20 1.39 -12.84
C PHE A 116 21.67 1.44 -12.96
N VAL A 117 21.16 1.28 -14.17
CA VAL A 117 19.76 1.51 -14.53
C VAL A 117 19.31 0.47 -15.57
N THR A 118 18.02 0.44 -15.91
CA THR A 118 17.55 -0.40 -17.02
C THR A 118 18.01 0.16 -18.37
N LEU A 119 17.95 -0.68 -19.41
CA LEU A 119 18.23 -0.26 -20.79
C LEU A 119 17.33 0.91 -21.24
N VAL A 120 16.04 0.88 -20.93
CA VAL A 120 15.10 1.94 -21.35
C VAL A 120 15.42 3.25 -20.63
N ARG A 121 15.75 3.17 -19.33
CA ARG A 121 16.19 4.35 -18.58
C ARG A 121 17.49 4.93 -19.15
N CYS A 122 18.44 4.07 -19.52
CA CYS A 122 19.69 4.50 -20.15
C CYS A 122 19.44 5.26 -21.47
N LYS A 123 18.56 4.74 -22.33
CA LYS A 123 18.13 5.40 -23.57
C LYS A 123 17.46 6.75 -23.33
N LYS A 124 16.67 6.86 -22.25
CA LYS A 124 16.02 8.12 -21.88
C LYS A 124 17.03 9.18 -21.44
N LEU A 125 17.99 8.80 -20.59
CA LEU A 125 19.06 9.68 -20.13
C LEU A 125 19.97 10.13 -21.27
N SER A 126 20.39 9.21 -22.14
CA SER A 126 21.24 9.54 -23.30
C SER A 126 20.55 10.50 -24.26
N SER A 127 19.26 10.26 -24.56
CA SER A 127 18.44 11.14 -25.39
C SER A 127 18.29 12.54 -24.79
N PHE A 128 18.01 12.61 -23.48
CA PHE A 128 17.89 13.89 -22.76
C PHE A 128 19.19 14.70 -22.80
N LEU A 129 20.35 14.03 -22.69
CA LEU A 129 21.67 14.67 -22.71
C LEU A 129 22.24 14.88 -24.12
N GLY A 130 21.60 14.37 -25.17
CA GLY A 130 22.13 14.41 -26.53
C GLY A 130 23.39 13.55 -26.73
N LEU A 131 23.54 12.48 -25.95
CA LEU A 131 24.68 11.56 -25.98
C LEU A 131 24.30 10.22 -26.63
N GLN A 132 25.30 9.48 -27.11
CA GLN A 132 25.09 8.11 -27.59
C GLN A 132 24.79 7.19 -26.40
N THR A 133 23.83 6.27 -26.58
CA THR A 133 23.54 5.24 -25.58
C THR A 133 24.66 4.21 -25.54
N ASN A 134 25.27 4.01 -24.38
CA ASN A 134 26.20 2.90 -24.12
C ASN A 134 25.72 2.15 -22.87
N TYR A 135 25.33 0.89 -23.05
CA TYR A 135 24.70 0.06 -22.03
C TYR A 135 25.31 -1.34 -22.04
N ASP A 136 25.71 -1.82 -20.87
CA ASP A 136 26.28 -3.15 -20.66
C ASP A 136 25.58 -3.86 -19.50
N GLN A 137 25.13 -5.09 -19.74
CA GLN A 137 24.43 -5.94 -18.76
C GLN A 137 25.24 -7.19 -18.39
N SER A 138 26.51 -7.27 -18.82
CA SER A 138 27.38 -8.43 -18.62
C SER A 138 28.10 -8.48 -17.27
#